data_AF-W6TZC7-F1
#
_entry.id   AF-W6TZC7-F1
#
_cell.length_a   1.000
_cell.length_b   1.000
_cell.length_c   1.000
_cell.angle_alpha   90.00
_cell.angle_beta   90.00
_cell.angle_gamma   90.00
#
_symmetry.space_group_name_H-M   'P 1'
#
loop_
_entity.id
_entity.type
_entity.pdbx_description
1 polymer ?
#
loop_
_entity_poly.entity_id
_entity_poly.type
_entity_poly.pdbx_seq_one_letter_code
_entity_poly.pdbx_strand_id
1 'polypeptide(L)'
;MYTGVAVNNKKGNKHFREELVDSPFRLIIVESKLDGKKYWFLSNDFDLSAKEIAQAYRRRWDIEVFFRFLKQELNMSHLVSLNKNGIQVMLYMTLMAAMLVLIYKKANKLTYKTAKRRFSMEIRDLAIALIVVQCGGDPGLFFKT
;
A
#
# COMPACT_ATOMS: atom_id res chain seq x y z
N MET A 1 6.97 22.74 -19.63
CA MET A 1 7.56 22.42 -18.31
C MET A 1 9.06 22.28 -18.49
N TYR A 2 9.89 22.48 -17.46
CA TYR A 2 11.32 22.20 -17.53
C TYR A 2 11.65 20.92 -16.75
N THR A 3 12.62 20.14 -17.23
CA THR A 3 13.17 18.98 -16.54
C THR A 3 14.67 19.19 -16.28
N GLY A 4 15.19 18.58 -15.21
CA GLY A 4 16.60 18.67 -14.86
C GLY A 4 17.40 17.52 -15.47
N VAL A 5 18.29 17.83 -16.42
CA VAL A 5 19.24 16.86 -16.97
C VAL A 5 20.58 16.97 -16.25
N ALA A 6 21.07 15.84 -15.73
CA ALA A 6 22.35 15.79 -15.04
C ALA A 6 23.51 15.94 -16.03
N VAL A 7 24.28 17.03 -15.89
CA VAL A 7 25.48 17.34 -16.65
C VAL A 7 26.71 17.15 -15.75
N ASN A 8 27.60 16.25 -16.13
CA ASN A 8 28.88 16.08 -15.44
C ASN A 8 29.90 17.10 -15.98
N ASN A 9 30.49 17.90 -15.09
CA ASN A 9 31.63 18.74 -15.42
C ASN A 9 32.91 17.88 -15.55
N LYS A 10 33.91 18.36 -16.30
CA LYS A 10 35.27 17.79 -16.40
C LYS A 10 35.95 17.57 -15.03
N LYS A 11 35.49 18.28 -13.99
CA LYS A 11 35.95 18.13 -12.58
C LYS A 11 35.17 17.09 -11.76
N GLY A 12 34.24 16.34 -12.36
CA GLY A 12 33.41 15.33 -11.68
C GLY A 12 32.18 15.86 -10.94
N ASN A 13 31.94 17.18 -10.95
CA ASN A 13 30.76 17.78 -10.32
C ASN A 13 29.50 17.59 -11.19
N LYS A 14 28.40 17.15 -10.57
CA LYS A 14 27.07 17.05 -11.20
C LYS A 14 26.32 18.37 -11.07
N HIS A 15 25.97 18.97 -12.19
CA HIS A 15 25.04 20.11 -12.25
C HIS A 15 23.79 19.71 -13.01
N PHE A 16 22.63 20.28 -12.67
CA PHE A 16 21.38 20.02 -13.38
C PHE A 16 21.10 21.20 -14.30
N ARG A 17 21.02 20.95 -15.61
CA ARG A 17 20.59 21.95 -16.59
C ARG A 17 19.09 21.83 -16.78
N GLU A 18 18.39 22.97 -16.79
CA GLU A 18 16.99 23.03 -17.16
C GLU A 18 16.85 22.87 -18.68
N GLU A 19 16.07 21.88 -19.09
CA GLU A 19 15.71 21.64 -20.47
C GLU A 19 14.19 21.66 -20.61
N LEU A 20 13.69 22.30 -21.68
CA LEU A 20 12.26 22.37 -21.94
C LEU A 20 11.76 20.98 -22.31
N VAL A 21 10.74 20.51 -21.59
CA VAL A 21 10.03 19.27 -21.91
C VAL A 21 9.14 19.53 -23.13
N ASP A 22 9.49 18.91 -24.27
CA ASP A 22 8.79 19.05 -25.56
C ASP A 22 7.54 18.14 -25.69
N SER A 23 7.03 17.63 -24.57
CA SER A 23 5.80 16.83 -24.57
C SER A 23 4.57 17.73 -24.41
N PRO A 24 3.48 17.48 -25.16
CA PRO A 24 2.22 18.15 -24.93
C PRO A 24 1.67 17.73 -23.56
N PHE A 25 1.12 18.70 -22.82
CA PHE A 25 0.39 18.46 -21.58
C PHE A 25 -0.97 19.14 -21.64
N ARG A 26 -1.94 18.56 -20.95
CA ARG A 26 -3.26 19.12 -20.75
C ARG A 26 -3.37 19.70 -19.34
N LEU A 27 -3.74 20.96 -19.25
CA LEU A 27 -4.13 21.59 -17.98
C LEU A 27 -5.64 21.42 -17.78
N ILE A 28 -6.03 20.87 -16.64
CA ILE A 28 -7.42 20.71 -16.22
C ILE A 28 -7.65 21.60 -15.01
N ILE A 29 -8.66 22.48 -15.09
CA ILE A 29 -9.09 23.33 -13.98
C ILE A 29 -10.45 22.81 -13.50
N VAL A 30 -10.53 22.46 -12.23
CA VAL A 30 -11.75 21.95 -11.60
C VAL A 30 -12.15 22.88 -10.48
N GLU A 31 -13.39 23.34 -10.50
CA GLU A 31 -13.95 24.14 -9.42
C GLU A 31 -14.83 23.27 -8.52
N SER A 32 -14.57 23.31 -7.23
CA SER A 32 -15.39 22.64 -6.24
C SER A 32 -16.69 23.41 -6.02
N LYS A 33 -17.83 22.73 -6.18
CA LYS A 33 -19.15 23.32 -5.91
C LYS A 33 -19.41 23.61 -4.42
N LEU A 34 -18.63 22.99 -3.52
CA LEU A 34 -18.83 23.11 -2.07
C LEU A 34 -18.23 24.41 -1.52
N ASP A 35 -17.06 24.79 -2.02
CA ASP A 35 -16.23 25.87 -1.46
C ASP A 35 -15.69 26.83 -2.51
N GLY A 36 -16.06 26.68 -3.79
CA GLY A 36 -15.64 27.55 -4.90
C GLY A 36 -14.15 27.49 -5.23
N LYS A 37 -13.39 26.58 -4.59
CA LYS A 37 -11.95 26.46 -4.81
C LYS A 37 -11.64 25.83 -6.15
N LYS A 38 -10.66 26.42 -6.84
CA LYS A 38 -10.13 25.92 -8.10
C LYS A 38 -8.90 25.05 -7.87
N TYR A 39 -8.94 23.83 -8.40
CA TYR A 39 -7.86 22.88 -8.42
C TYR A 39 -7.29 22.78 -9.83
N TRP A 40 -5.96 22.76 -9.93
CA TRP A 40 -5.24 22.79 -11.18
C TRP A 40 -4.49 21.46 -11.30
N PHE A 41 -4.84 20.67 -12.30
CA PHE A 41 -4.24 19.37 -12.57
C PHE A 41 -3.52 19.42 -13.91
N LEU A 42 -2.30 18.89 -13.95
CA LEU A 42 -1.59 18.67 -15.18
C LEU A 42 -1.63 17.17 -15.51
N SER A 43 -2.02 16.83 -16.73
CA SER A 43 -2.08 15.45 -17.20
C SER A 43 -1.42 15.32 -18.57
N ASN A 44 -0.75 14.20 -18.80
CA ASN A 44 -0.33 13.74 -20.13
C ASN A 44 -1.37 12.80 -20.77
N ASP A 45 -2.47 12.53 -20.07
CA ASP A 45 -3.61 11.75 -20.57
C ASP A 45 -4.62 12.68 -21.26
N PHE A 46 -4.82 12.45 -22.55
CA PHE A 46 -5.70 13.23 -23.42
C PHE A 46 -7.05 12.55 -23.67
N ASP A 47 -7.15 11.24 -23.40
CA ASP A 47 -8.33 10.43 -23.67
C ASP A 47 -9.37 10.58 -22.55
N LEU A 48 -8.90 10.66 -21.30
CA LEU A 48 -9.77 10.82 -20.15
C LEU A 48 -10.43 12.20 -20.11
N SER A 49 -11.69 12.23 -19.68
CA SER A 49 -12.38 13.49 -19.42
C SER A 49 -11.77 14.22 -18.21
N ALA A 50 -11.96 15.54 -18.16
CA ALA A 50 -11.53 16.36 -17.02
C ALA A 50 -12.07 15.84 -15.67
N LYS A 51 -13.30 15.30 -15.68
CA LYS A 51 -13.94 14.70 -14.49
C LYS A 51 -13.25 13.42 -14.05
N GLU A 52 -12.90 12.54 -14.98
CA GLU A 52 -12.20 11.29 -14.68
C GLU A 52 -10.80 11.55 -14.14
N ILE A 53 -10.07 12.50 -14.71
CA ILE A 53 -8.74 12.91 -14.21
C ILE A 53 -8.87 13.46 -12.78
N ALA A 54 -9.85 14.32 -12.52
CA ALA A 54 -10.09 14.85 -11.18
C ALA A 54 -10.44 13.74 -10.17
N GLN A 55 -11.27 12.78 -10.58
CA GLN A 55 -11.65 11.64 -9.74
C GLN A 55 -10.48 10.68 -9.52
N ALA A 56 -9.63 10.46 -10.51
CA ALA A 56 -8.40 9.70 -10.37
C ALA A 56 -7.44 10.37 -9.39
N TYR A 57 -7.26 11.69 -9.48
CA TYR A 57 -6.44 12.44 -8.54
C TYR A 57 -7.00 12.43 -7.12
N ARG A 58 -8.33 12.37 -6.96
CA ARG A 58 -8.96 12.21 -5.64
C ARG A 58 -8.51 10.92 -4.93
N ARG A 59 -8.27 9.84 -5.68
CA ARG A 59 -7.73 8.57 -5.16
C ARG A 59 -6.27 8.68 -4.67
N ARG A 60 -5.58 9.80 -4.92
CA ARG A 60 -4.24 10.06 -4.34
C ARG A 60 -4.28 9.99 -2.81
N TRP A 61 -5.38 10.39 -2.17
CA TRP A 61 -5.54 10.27 -0.71
C TRP A 61 -5.59 8.82 -0.22
N ASP A 62 -6.02 7.88 -1.06
CA ASP A 62 -6.12 6.46 -0.67
C ASP A 62 -4.73 5.87 -0.37
N ILE A 63 -3.67 6.38 -0.99
CA ILE A 63 -2.29 5.95 -0.68
C ILE A 63 -1.88 6.33 0.75
N GLU A 64 -2.34 7.48 1.24
CA GLU A 64 -2.04 7.95 2.61
C GLU A 64 -2.79 7.08 3.62
N VAL A 65 -4.04 6.73 3.31
CA VAL A 65 -4.83 5.78 4.11
C VAL A 65 -4.17 4.40 4.10
N PHE A 66 -3.65 3.95 2.95
CA PHE A 66 -2.91 2.70 2.83
C PHE A 66 -1.63 2.71 3.69
N PHE A 67 -0.81 3.76 3.61
CA PHE A 67 0.38 3.86 4.47
C PHE A 67 0.04 3.97 5.95
N ARG A 68 -1.05 4.66 6.31
CA ARG A 68 -1.55 4.68 7.69
C ARG A 68 -1.95 3.28 8.14
N PHE A 69 -2.64 2.53 7.31
CA PHE A 69 -3.00 1.14 7.57
C PHE A 69 -1.75 0.26 7.76
N LEU A 70 -0.76 0.35 6.87
CA LEU A 70 0.50 -0.41 7.01
C LEU A 70 1.21 -0.11 8.34
N LYS A 71 1.27 1.16 8.74
CA LYS A 71 1.93 1.56 9.98
C LYS A 71 1.16 1.11 11.23
N GLN A 72 -0.15 1.30 11.25
CA GLN A 72 -0.98 1.05 12.42
C GLN A 72 -1.32 -0.42 12.64
N GLU A 73 -1.66 -1.14 11.57
CA GLU A 73 -2.23 -2.48 11.70
C GLU A 73 -1.22 -3.60 11.53
N LEU A 74 -0.05 -3.30 10.97
CA LEU A 74 0.98 -4.29 10.66
C LEU A 74 2.27 -4.11 11.46
N ASN A 75 2.29 -3.23 12.48
CA ASN A 75 3.43 -2.99 13.36
C ASN A 75 4.77 -2.74 12.63
N MET A 76 4.73 -2.18 11.42
CA MET A 76 5.92 -1.91 10.61
C MET A 76 6.86 -0.86 11.26
N SER A 77 6.44 -0.24 12.36
CA SER A 77 7.27 0.66 13.17
C SER A 77 8.47 -0.01 13.85
N HIS A 78 8.43 -1.33 14.09
CA HIS A 78 9.52 -2.07 14.72
C HIS A 78 10.08 -3.12 13.76
N LEU A 79 11.06 -2.71 12.95
CA LEU A 79 11.78 -3.62 12.07
C LEU A 79 12.65 -4.57 12.90
N VAL A 80 12.51 -5.88 12.69
CA VAL A 80 13.29 -6.93 13.36
C VAL A 80 14.73 -6.97 12.83
N SER A 81 14.97 -6.46 11.62
CA SER A 81 16.30 -6.37 11.00
C SER A 81 16.47 -5.03 10.27
N LEU A 82 17.69 -4.47 10.36
CA LEU A 82 18.09 -3.25 9.65
C LEU A 82 18.81 -3.55 8.32
N ASN A 83 19.04 -4.84 8.00
CA ASN A 83 19.61 -5.23 6.71
C ASN A 83 18.56 -5.03 5.60
N LYS A 84 18.97 -4.49 4.44
CA LYS A 84 18.12 -4.30 3.26
C LYS A 84 17.29 -5.54 2.91
N ASN A 85 17.91 -6.71 2.89
CA ASN A 85 17.21 -7.97 2.59
C ASN A 85 16.20 -8.33 3.68
N GLY A 86 16.55 -8.11 4.95
CA GLY A 86 15.65 -8.32 6.08
C GLY A 86 14.42 -7.42 6.01
N ILE A 87 14.62 -6.13 5.69
CA ILE A 87 13.54 -5.16 5.50
C ILE A 87 12.63 -5.58 4.34
N GLN A 88 13.21 -5.99 3.21
CA GLN A 88 12.43 -6.46 2.05
C GLN A 88 11.56 -7.66 2.39
N VAL A 89 12.15 -8.71 3.00
CA VAL A 89 11.41 -9.91 3.38
C VAL A 89 10.30 -9.58 4.39
N MET A 90 10.59 -8.77 5.41
CA MET A 90 9.58 -8.34 6.37
C MET A 90 8.43 -7.60 5.70
N LEU A 91 8.72 -6.70 4.76
CA LEU A 91 7.72 -5.94 4.03
C LEU A 91 6.85 -6.88 3.18
N TYR A 92 7.43 -7.82 2.44
CA TYR A 92 6.69 -8.79 1.64
C TYR A 92 5.80 -9.69 2.51
N MET A 93 6.35 -10.26 3.60
CA MET A 93 5.58 -11.10 4.54
C MET A 93 4.41 -10.32 5.15
N THR A 94 4.65 -9.07 5.51
CA THR A 94 3.65 -8.18 6.08
C THR A 94 2.51 -7.89 5.10
N LEU A 95 2.83 -7.59 3.84
CA LEU A 95 1.83 -7.36 2.81
C LEU A 95 1.03 -8.64 2.50
N MET A 96 1.68 -9.79 2.43
CA MET A 96 1.00 -11.08 2.23
C MET A 96 0.02 -11.37 3.38
N ALA A 97 0.44 -11.22 4.64
CA ALA A 97 -0.43 -11.39 5.80
C ALA A 97 -1.62 -10.40 5.78
N ALA A 98 -1.38 -9.14 5.42
CA ALA A 98 -2.44 -8.14 5.27
C ALA A 98 -3.47 -8.55 4.21
N MET A 99 -3.03 -9.04 3.05
CA MET A 99 -3.91 -9.52 2.00
C MET A 99 -4.75 -10.71 2.46
N LEU A 100 -4.16 -11.68 3.15
CA LEU A 100 -4.89 -12.84 3.70
C LEU A 100 -5.99 -12.40 4.67
N VAL A 101 -5.68 -11.49 5.61
CA VAL A 101 -6.67 -10.95 6.55
C VAL A 101 -7.79 -10.19 5.83
N LEU A 102 -7.46 -9.42 4.79
CA LEU A 102 -8.47 -8.70 3.99
C LEU A 102 -9.36 -9.64 3.18
N ILE A 103 -8.81 -10.73 2.64
CA ILE A 103 -9.57 -11.78 1.95
C ILE A 103 -10.50 -12.48 2.95
N TYR A 104 -9.98 -12.90 4.11
CA TYR A 104 -10.77 -13.53 5.18
C TYR A 104 -11.91 -12.61 5.66
N LYS A 105 -11.61 -11.31 5.84
CA LYS A 105 -12.60 -10.28 6.16
C LYS A 105 -13.72 -10.25 5.12
N LYS A 106 -13.36 -10.23 3.83
CA LYS A 106 -14.31 -10.15 2.71
C LYS A 106 -15.16 -11.41 2.61
N ALA A 107 -14.54 -12.59 2.72
CA ALA A 107 -15.22 -13.88 2.65
C ALA A 107 -16.24 -14.06 3.79
N ASN A 108 -15.87 -13.66 5.01
CA ASN A 108 -16.72 -13.81 6.20
C ASN A 108 -17.61 -12.58 6.48
N LYS A 109 -17.58 -11.54 5.65
CA LYS A 109 -18.32 -10.28 5.82
C LYS A 109 -18.11 -9.66 7.22
N LEU A 110 -16.88 -9.68 7.72
CA LEU A 110 -16.53 -9.20 9.06
C LEU A 110 -15.93 -7.78 9.05
N THR A 111 -15.92 -7.14 10.22
CA THR A 111 -15.09 -5.95 10.46
C THR A 111 -13.61 -6.35 10.56
N TYR A 112 -12.70 -5.45 10.16
CA TYR A 112 -11.26 -5.74 10.13
C TYR A 112 -10.70 -6.25 11.46
N LYS A 113 -11.07 -5.62 12.59
CA LYS A 113 -10.62 -6.04 13.93
C LYS A 113 -11.06 -7.47 14.27
N THR A 114 -12.33 -7.80 14.00
CA THR A 114 -12.88 -9.14 14.22
C THR A 114 -12.24 -10.18 13.29
N ALA A 115 -12.05 -9.83 12.02
CA ALA A 115 -11.39 -10.68 11.03
C ALA A 115 -9.95 -11.00 11.46
N LYS A 116 -9.16 -9.99 11.81
CA LYS A 116 -7.79 -10.15 12.31
C LYS A 116 -7.74 -11.07 13.53
N ARG A 117 -8.61 -10.84 14.53
CA ARG A 117 -8.68 -11.66 15.75
C ARG A 117 -9.02 -13.12 15.44
N ARG A 118 -10.10 -13.37 14.67
CA ARG A 118 -10.54 -14.73 14.32
C ARG A 118 -9.51 -15.47 13.48
N PHE A 119 -8.97 -14.81 12.46
CA PHE A 119 -7.91 -15.37 11.63
C PHE A 119 -6.70 -15.79 12.47
N SER A 120 -6.25 -14.96 13.42
CA SER A 120 -5.15 -15.33 14.31
C SER A 120 -5.48 -16.47 15.28
N MET A 121 -6.74 -16.61 15.72
CA MET A 121 -7.18 -17.73 16.56
C MET A 121 -7.19 -19.03 15.75
N GLU A 122 -7.85 -19.04 14.59
CA GLU A 122 -7.94 -20.23 13.72
C GLU A 122 -6.56 -20.73 13.26
N ILE A 123 -5.65 -19.81 12.91
CA ILE A 123 -4.26 -20.18 12.55
C ILE A 123 -3.52 -20.79 13.74
N ARG A 124 -3.75 -20.27 14.96
CA ARG A 124 -3.16 -20.84 16.17
C ARG A 124 -3.70 -22.24 16.44
N ASP A 125 -5.00 -22.42 16.34
CA ASP A 125 -5.67 -23.69 16.57
C ASP A 125 -5.19 -24.74 15.56
N LEU A 126 -5.05 -24.34 14.28
CA LEU A 126 -4.45 -25.18 13.24
C LEU A 126 -3.00 -25.57 13.59
N ALA A 127 -2.17 -24.62 14.03
CA ALA A 127 -0.79 -24.88 14.41
C ALA A 127 -0.70 -25.86 15.60
N ILE A 128 -1.56 -25.70 16.61
CA ILE A 128 -1.65 -26.61 17.75
C ILE A 128 -2.05 -28.01 17.28
N ALA A 129 -3.07 -28.12 16.43
CA ALA A 129 -3.49 -29.41 15.88
C ALA A 129 -2.37 -30.12 15.13
N LEU A 130 -1.60 -29.39 14.30
CA LEU A 130 -0.44 -29.94 13.60
C LEU A 130 0.64 -30.46 14.57
N ILE A 131 0.90 -29.73 15.66
CA ILE A 131 1.85 -30.15 16.70
C ILE A 131 1.36 -31.41 17.41
N VAL A 132 0.08 -31.47 17.78
CA VAL A 132 -0.51 -32.65 18.46
C VAL A 132 -0.37 -33.89 17.59
N VAL A 133 -0.69 -33.79 16.29
CA VAL A 133 -0.51 -34.89 15.33
C VAL A 133 0.94 -35.33 15.25
N GLN A 134 1.88 -34.38 15.17
CA GLN A 134 3.31 -34.69 15.10
C GLN A 134 3.83 -35.40 16.36
N CYS A 135 3.22 -35.12 17.52
CA CYS A 135 3.51 -35.79 18.78
C CYS A 135 2.76 -37.12 18.98
N GLY A 136 1.98 -37.58 17.98
CA GLY A 136 1.20 -38.83 18.05
C GLY A 136 -0.10 -38.74 18.87
N GLY A 137 -0.57 -37.53 19.17
CA GLY A 137 -1.85 -37.31 19.85
C GLY A 137 -3.03 -37.16 18.88
N ASP A 138 -4.25 -37.20 19.42
CA ASP A 138 -5.48 -36.98 18.66
C ASP A 138 -5.91 -35.49 18.70
N PRO A 139 -5.84 -34.75 17.57
CA PRO A 139 -6.26 -33.35 17.51
C PRO A 139 -7.78 -33.16 17.70
N GLY A 140 -8.61 -34.19 17.51
CA GLY A 140 -10.06 -34.14 17.69
C GLY A 140 -10.49 -33.85 19.13
N LEU A 141 -9.61 -34.07 20.11
CA LEU A 141 -9.84 -33.70 21.51
C LEU A 141 -9.79 -32.18 21.76
N PHE A 142 -9.06 -31.44 20.92
CA PHE A 142 -8.87 -30.00 21.07
C PHE A 142 -10.07 -29.19 20.53
N PHE A 143 -10.71 -29.66 19.46
CA PHE A 143 -11.82 -28.98 18.79
C PHE A 143 -13.21 -29.31 19.35
N LYS A 144 -13.31 -29.98 20.50
CA LYS A 144 -14.61 -30.26 21.15
C LYS A 144 -15.14 -29.02 21.86
N THR A 145 -15.78 -28.11 21.13
CA THR A 145 -16.77 -27.11 21.60
C THR A 145 -17.53 -26.59 20.39
#